data_AF-A0A0F9I8M6-F1
#
_entry.id   AF-A0A0F9I8M6-F1
#
_cell.length_a   1.000
_cell.length_b   1.000
_cell.length_c   1.000
_cell.angle_alpha   90.00
_cell.angle_beta   90.00
_cell.angle_gamma   90.00
#
_symmetry.space_group_name_H-M   'P 1'
#
loop_
_entity.id
_entity.type
_entity.pdbx_description
1 polymer ?
#
loop_
_entity_poly.entity_id
_entity_poly.type
_entity_poly.pdbx_seq_one_letter_code
_entity_poly.pdbx_strand_id
1 'polypeptide(L)'
;MSRSLIMFKFAHIKYNYLRGEKAWQLLVEDVTDLLRYMEVTSGADVKDYFELKRRTKKRIHLNTKLEMFRSLITSCKTERKTCIDDLNIISDTIFKPKLKAILRGKKLLINSVGGWCWLDNERMEVLEIITNDKFVYPYYSEKDIKINRWENGTHWYVRIGNYDMPEKFIEYDDAKEAGRKYILRNNYKLERKKV
;
A
#
# COMPACT_ATOMS: atom_id res chain seq x y z
N MET A 1 15.57 27.51 7.54
CA MET A 1 14.53 26.98 6.63
C MET A 1 13.85 25.81 7.32
N SER A 2 12.58 25.96 7.70
CA SER A 2 11.80 24.87 8.30
C SER A 2 11.58 23.80 7.23
N ARG A 3 12.04 22.58 7.45
CA ARG A 3 11.69 21.44 6.60
C ARG A 3 10.20 21.20 6.83
N SER A 4 9.35 21.49 5.85
CA SER A 4 7.97 21.01 5.88
C SER A 4 7.99 19.53 6.20
N LEU A 5 7.32 19.14 7.28
CA LEU A 5 7.11 17.75 7.63
C LEU A 5 6.38 17.10 6.47
N ILE A 6 7.10 16.29 5.71
CA ILE A 6 6.54 15.57 4.57
C ILE A 6 5.67 14.45 5.17
N MET A 7 4.41 14.34 4.75
CA MET A 7 3.46 13.36 5.30
C MET A 7 3.00 12.34 4.24
N PHE A 8 2.76 11.10 4.64
CA PHE A 8 2.15 10.04 3.85
C PHE A 8 0.65 10.01 4.12
N LYS A 9 -0.15 9.90 3.06
CA LYS A 9 -1.60 9.77 3.17
C LYS A 9 -2.01 8.32 2.96
N PHE A 10 -2.81 7.77 3.86
CA PHE A 10 -3.38 6.45 3.74
C PHE A 10 -4.89 6.58 3.66
N ALA A 11 -5.49 5.95 2.66
CA ALA A 11 -6.93 5.92 2.45
C ALA A 11 -7.48 4.52 2.81
N HIS A 12 -8.54 4.48 3.59
CA HIS A 12 -9.29 3.27 3.87
C HIS A 12 -10.34 3.09 2.77
N ILE A 13 -10.09 2.13 1.89
CA ILE A 13 -10.90 1.96 0.67
C ILE A 13 -11.84 0.78 0.85
N LYS A 14 -13.11 0.96 0.49
CA LYS A 14 -14.09 -0.11 0.32
C LYS A 14 -14.30 -0.37 -1.16
N TYR A 15 -14.19 -1.63 -1.57
CA TYR A 15 -14.42 -2.06 -2.95
C TYR A 15 -15.87 -2.48 -3.16
N ASN A 16 -16.59 -1.80 -4.05
CA ASN A 16 -18.02 -2.04 -4.30
C ASN A 16 -18.28 -3.44 -4.89
N TYR A 17 -17.33 -3.99 -5.64
CA TYR A 17 -17.45 -5.28 -6.33
C TYR A 17 -16.87 -6.48 -5.55
N LEU A 18 -16.13 -6.25 -4.45
CA LEU A 18 -15.48 -7.31 -3.67
C LEU A 18 -16.15 -7.54 -2.31
N ARG A 19 -17.48 -7.76 -2.28
CA ARG A 19 -18.25 -8.06 -1.04
C ARG A 19 -17.82 -7.21 0.18
N GLY A 20 -17.54 -5.91 -0.03
CA GLY A 20 -17.15 -5.00 1.05
C GLY A 20 -15.76 -5.24 1.64
N GLU A 21 -14.80 -5.81 0.89
CA GLU A 21 -13.40 -5.79 1.30
C GLU A 21 -12.93 -4.36 1.53
N LYS A 22 -12.27 -4.17 2.68
CA LYS A 22 -11.72 -2.88 3.10
C LYS A 22 -10.22 -3.03 3.26
N ALA A 23 -9.46 -2.04 2.83
CA ALA A 23 -8.02 -2.06 3.01
C ALA A 23 -7.47 -0.65 3.09
N TRP A 24 -6.48 -0.47 3.96
CA TRP A 24 -5.65 0.72 3.93
C TRP A 24 -4.73 0.67 2.72
N GLN A 25 -4.73 1.75 1.93
CA GLN A 25 -3.87 1.93 0.78
C GLN A 25 -3.18 3.28 0.87
N LEU A 26 -1.90 3.35 0.51
CA LEU A 26 -1.21 4.61 0.36
C LEU A 26 -1.87 5.37 -0.79
N LEU A 27 -2.35 6.57 -0.49
CA LEU A 27 -2.88 7.50 -1.45
C LEU A 27 -1.74 8.35 -2.00
N VAL A 28 -1.52 8.26 -3.30
CA VAL A 28 -0.53 9.04 -4.04
C VAL A 28 -1.28 10.00 -4.95
N GLU A 29 -1.24 11.29 -4.62
CA GLU A 29 -2.02 12.30 -5.33
C GLU A 29 -1.20 12.95 -6.45
N ASP A 30 0.11 13.02 -6.26
CA ASP A 30 1.02 13.67 -7.21
C ASP A 30 2.36 12.92 -7.37
N VAL A 31 3.23 13.49 -8.21
CA VAL A 31 4.56 12.93 -8.52
C VAL A 31 5.46 12.94 -7.29
N THR A 32 5.31 13.93 -6.41
CA THR A 32 6.09 14.06 -5.17
C THR A 32 5.79 12.89 -4.23
N ASP A 33 4.50 12.58 -4.03
CA ASP A 33 4.07 11.41 -3.25
C ASP A 33 4.64 10.10 -3.83
N LEU A 34 4.62 9.95 -5.15
CA LEU A 34 5.12 8.75 -5.82
C LEU A 34 6.63 8.60 -5.66
N LEU A 35 7.39 9.67 -5.85
CA LEU A 35 8.84 9.67 -5.67
C LEU A 35 9.21 9.33 -4.23
N ARG A 36 8.47 9.88 -3.26
CA ARG A 36 8.68 9.58 -1.84
C ARG A 36 8.42 8.13 -1.50
N TYR A 37 7.31 7.58 -1.98
CA TYR A 37 7.01 6.15 -1.84
C TYR A 37 8.16 5.31 -2.39
N MET A 38 8.70 5.68 -3.56
CA MET A 38 9.83 4.98 -4.17
C MET A 38 11.10 5.11 -3.35
N GLU A 39 11.40 6.28 -2.79
CA GLU A 39 12.57 6.50 -1.94
C GLU A 39 12.58 5.51 -0.77
N VAL A 40 11.47 5.47 -0.04
CA VAL A 40 11.34 4.62 1.15
C VAL A 40 11.34 3.13 0.80
N THR A 41 10.64 2.73 -0.27
CA THR A 41 10.50 1.30 -0.62
C THR A 41 11.68 0.73 -1.40
N SER A 42 12.42 1.56 -2.13
CA SER A 42 13.57 1.11 -2.92
C SER A 42 14.88 1.18 -2.16
N GLY A 43 14.90 1.87 -1.00
CA GLY A 43 16.11 2.11 -0.21
C GLY A 43 17.14 3.00 -0.91
N ALA A 44 16.77 3.61 -2.05
CA ALA A 44 17.62 4.53 -2.79
C ALA A 44 17.11 5.95 -2.57
N ASP A 45 18.01 6.85 -2.15
CA ASP A 45 17.72 8.28 -2.14
C ASP A 45 17.34 8.70 -3.57
N VAL A 46 16.24 9.42 -3.74
CA VAL A 46 15.83 9.93 -5.05
C VAL A 46 16.92 10.83 -5.64
N LYS A 47 17.69 11.53 -4.78
CA LYS A 47 18.91 12.23 -5.19
C LYS A 47 19.95 11.27 -5.75
N ASP A 48 20.18 10.12 -5.12
CA ASP A 48 21.11 9.13 -5.65
C ASP A 48 20.63 8.63 -7.00
N TYR A 49 19.33 8.42 -7.23
CA TYR A 49 18.84 8.05 -8.58
C TYR A 49 19.13 9.13 -9.63
N PHE A 50 18.87 10.40 -9.32
CA PHE A 50 19.16 11.50 -10.24
C PHE A 50 20.67 11.74 -10.42
N GLU A 51 21.47 11.61 -9.36
CA GLU A 51 22.93 11.69 -9.42
C GLU A 51 23.54 10.48 -10.13
N LEU A 52 23.02 9.28 -9.92
CA LEU A 52 23.44 8.06 -10.61
C LEU A 52 23.10 8.17 -12.08
N LYS A 53 21.91 8.65 -12.46
CA LYS A 53 21.55 8.93 -13.87
C LYS A 53 22.44 10.01 -14.49
N ARG A 54 22.90 10.98 -13.69
CA ARG A 54 23.87 12.01 -14.10
C ARG A 54 25.30 11.46 -14.24
N ARG A 55 25.68 10.46 -13.42
CA ARG A 55 27.00 9.80 -13.39
C ARG A 55 27.12 8.60 -14.35
N THR A 56 26.03 7.91 -14.67
CA THR A 56 26.01 6.67 -15.47
C THR A 56 26.08 6.85 -17.00
N LYS A 57 26.72 7.93 -17.48
CA LYS A 57 27.43 7.85 -18.78
C LYS A 57 28.65 6.94 -18.73
N LYS A 58 29.11 6.51 -17.54
CA LYS A 58 30.15 5.49 -17.39
C LYS A 58 29.74 4.41 -16.38
N ARG A 59 30.00 3.16 -16.79
CA ARG A 59 29.68 1.88 -16.15
C ARG A 59 30.03 1.87 -14.65
N ILE A 60 29.25 1.18 -13.81
CA ILE A 60 29.70 0.13 -12.87
C ILE A 60 28.51 -0.45 -12.05
N HIS A 61 28.74 -1.71 -11.65
CA HIS A 61 28.01 -2.71 -10.87
C HIS A 61 27.10 -2.25 -9.69
N LEU A 62 25.95 -2.92 -9.55
CA LEU A 62 24.87 -2.66 -8.58
C LEU A 62 24.50 -3.92 -7.78
N ASN A 63 24.46 -3.83 -6.45
CA ASN A 63 24.26 -4.96 -5.52
C ASN A 63 22.78 -5.26 -5.18
N THR A 64 22.57 -6.45 -4.58
CA THR A 64 21.36 -7.04 -3.93
C THR A 64 20.06 -7.16 -4.73
N LYS A 65 19.62 -6.17 -5.51
CA LYS A 65 18.58 -6.41 -6.53
C LYS A 65 19.07 -7.37 -7.62
N LEU A 66 20.40 -7.48 -7.77
CA LEU A 66 21.09 -8.36 -8.70
C LEU A 66 20.81 -9.85 -8.48
N GLU A 67 20.38 -10.29 -7.29
CA GLU A 67 20.01 -11.70 -7.06
C GLU A 67 18.60 -12.01 -7.60
N MET A 68 17.64 -11.11 -7.38
CA MET A 68 16.32 -11.18 -8.04
C MET A 68 16.47 -11.03 -9.57
N PHE A 69 17.38 -10.16 -10.02
CA PHE A 69 17.72 -10.03 -11.43
C PHE A 69 18.52 -11.23 -11.98
N ARG A 70 19.39 -11.89 -11.20
CA ARG A 70 20.09 -13.13 -11.58
C ARG A 70 19.10 -14.28 -11.79
N SER A 71 18.09 -14.38 -10.94
CA SER A 71 17.00 -15.35 -11.12
C SER A 71 16.25 -15.12 -12.44
N LEU A 72 15.91 -13.87 -12.76
CA LEU A 72 15.30 -13.49 -14.05
C LEU A 72 16.24 -13.77 -15.24
N ILE A 73 17.51 -13.38 -15.15
CA ILE A 73 18.56 -13.62 -16.16
C ILE A 73 18.75 -15.11 -16.43
N THR A 74 18.66 -15.96 -15.41
CA THR A 74 18.83 -17.42 -15.55
C THR A 74 17.61 -18.05 -16.24
N SER A 75 16.43 -17.44 -16.08
CA SER A 75 15.15 -17.88 -16.65
C SER A 75 15.00 -17.51 -18.14
N CYS A 76 15.69 -16.47 -18.61
CA CYS A 76 15.55 -15.93 -19.97
C CYS A 76 16.53 -16.53 -21.00
N LYS A 77 17.12 -17.71 -20.74
CA LYS A 77 18.16 -18.34 -21.58
C LYS A 77 17.70 -18.81 -22.98
N THR A 78 16.50 -18.50 -23.45
CA THR A 78 15.98 -18.97 -24.74
C THR A 78 15.85 -17.91 -25.83
N GLU A 79 15.96 -16.61 -25.54
CA GLU A 79 15.94 -15.57 -26.57
C GLU A 79 16.92 -14.43 -26.24
N ARG A 80 17.66 -13.93 -27.23
CA ARG A 80 18.62 -12.82 -27.08
C ARG A 80 17.89 -11.51 -26.71
N LYS A 81 17.58 -11.32 -25.43
CA LYS A 81 17.22 -10.02 -24.83
C LYS A 81 18.33 -9.63 -23.87
N THR A 82 18.82 -8.40 -23.97
CA THR A 82 19.83 -7.92 -23.02
C THR A 82 19.16 -7.62 -21.69
N CYS A 83 19.88 -7.71 -20.58
CA CYS A 83 19.35 -7.33 -19.26
C CYS A 83 18.84 -5.87 -19.23
N ILE A 84 19.34 -5.01 -20.13
CA ILE A 84 18.89 -3.62 -20.28
C ILE A 84 17.49 -3.57 -20.89
N ASP A 85 17.18 -4.44 -21.85
CA ASP A 85 15.86 -4.51 -22.48
C ASP A 85 14.80 -4.94 -21.46
N ASP A 86 15.11 -5.94 -20.63
CA ASP A 86 14.22 -6.37 -19.55
C ASP A 86 14.01 -5.27 -18.49
N LEU A 87 15.07 -4.51 -18.16
CA LEU A 87 14.95 -3.36 -17.26
C LEU A 87 14.06 -2.25 -17.83
N ASN A 88 14.19 -1.98 -19.14
CA ASN A 88 13.32 -1.03 -19.83
C ASN A 88 11.88 -1.51 -19.86
N ILE A 89 11.64 -2.80 -20.12
CA ILE A 89 10.29 -3.39 -20.07
C ILE A 89 9.69 -3.26 -18.67
N ILE A 90 10.44 -3.55 -17.60
CA ILE A 90 9.96 -3.42 -16.22
C ILE A 90 9.63 -1.96 -15.89
N SER A 91 10.51 -1.02 -16.24
CA SER A 91 10.26 0.42 -16.08
C SER A 91 8.99 0.86 -16.84
N ASP A 92 8.82 0.36 -18.04
CA ASP A 92 7.73 0.72 -18.93
C ASP A 92 6.39 0.11 -18.52
N THR A 93 6.43 -1.05 -17.86
CA THR A 93 5.24 -1.77 -17.41
C THR A 93 4.80 -1.36 -16.01
N ILE A 94 5.74 -0.97 -15.13
CA ILE A 94 5.44 -0.68 -13.72
C ILE A 94 5.43 0.81 -13.41
N PHE A 95 6.41 1.57 -13.90
CA PHE A 95 6.59 2.98 -13.50
C PHE A 95 5.88 3.95 -14.44
N LYS A 96 6.06 3.79 -15.76
CA LYS A 96 5.42 4.68 -16.76
C LYS A 96 3.89 4.76 -16.61
N PRO A 97 3.15 3.67 -16.33
CA PRO A 97 1.69 3.75 -16.20
C PRO A 97 1.25 4.54 -14.95
N LYS A 98 1.95 4.39 -13.83
CA LYS A 98 1.72 5.17 -12.60
C LYS A 98 1.90 6.66 -12.86
N LEU A 99 3.03 7.02 -13.47
CA LEU A 99 3.34 8.41 -13.80
C LEU A 99 2.32 9.00 -14.78
N LYS A 100 1.96 8.27 -15.84
CA LYS A 100 0.93 8.69 -16.80
C LYS A 100 -0.43 8.91 -16.14
N ALA A 101 -0.82 8.06 -15.20
CA ALA A 101 -2.08 8.22 -14.49
C ALA A 101 -2.09 9.50 -13.62
N ILE A 102 -1.02 9.75 -12.87
CA ILE A 102 -0.86 10.98 -12.08
C ILE A 102 -0.89 12.23 -12.96
N LEU A 103 -0.14 12.22 -14.08
CA LEU A 103 -0.12 13.34 -15.03
C LEU A 103 -1.48 13.60 -15.70
N ARG A 104 -2.39 12.62 -15.69
CA ARG A 104 -3.79 12.75 -16.13
C ARG A 104 -4.73 13.15 -14.99
N GLY A 105 -4.21 13.54 -13.83
CA GLY A 105 -4.99 13.95 -12.66
C GLY A 105 -5.64 12.78 -11.90
N LYS A 106 -5.20 11.54 -12.13
CA LYS A 106 -5.69 10.38 -11.36
C LYS A 106 -4.85 10.19 -10.10
N LYS A 107 -5.53 9.91 -8.98
CA LYS A 107 -4.87 9.49 -7.74
C LYS A 107 -4.57 8.00 -7.80
N LEU A 108 -3.42 7.58 -7.29
CA LEU A 108 -3.07 6.17 -7.18
C LEU A 108 -3.32 5.67 -5.77
N LEU A 109 -3.69 4.41 -5.67
CA LEU A 109 -3.74 3.67 -4.43
C LEU A 109 -2.72 2.55 -4.50
N ILE A 110 -1.85 2.46 -3.49
CA ILE A 110 -0.83 1.41 -3.39
C ILE A 110 -1.08 0.60 -2.12
N ASN A 111 -1.24 -0.70 -2.24
CA ASN A 111 -1.44 -1.59 -1.10
C ASN A 111 -0.10 -1.95 -0.41
N SER A 112 -0.18 -2.59 0.76
CA SER A 112 0.98 -2.96 1.58
C SER A 112 2.02 -3.86 0.88
N VAL A 113 1.62 -4.59 -0.15
CA VAL A 113 2.50 -5.49 -0.91
C VAL A 113 3.06 -4.83 -2.18
N GLY A 114 2.74 -3.57 -2.45
CA GLY A 114 3.23 -2.79 -3.59
C GLY A 114 2.39 -2.90 -4.87
N GLY A 115 1.29 -3.66 -4.83
CA GLY A 115 0.26 -3.66 -5.86
C GLY A 115 -0.45 -2.32 -5.89
N TRP A 116 -0.90 -1.89 -7.07
CA TRP A 116 -1.46 -0.55 -7.25
C TRP A 116 -2.64 -0.54 -8.21
N CYS A 117 -3.50 0.45 -8.05
CA CYS A 117 -4.57 0.82 -8.96
C CYS A 117 -4.76 2.33 -8.94
N TRP A 118 -5.55 2.87 -9.87
CA TRP A 118 -6.04 4.24 -9.74
C TRP A 118 -7.31 4.25 -8.88
N LEU A 119 -7.51 5.33 -8.14
CA LEU A 119 -8.77 5.58 -7.44
C LEU A 119 -9.89 5.75 -8.49
N ASP A 120 -10.88 4.88 -8.41
CA ASP A 120 -12.06 4.88 -9.27
C ASP A 120 -13.31 5.01 -8.40
N ASN A 121 -13.89 6.22 -8.37
CA ASN A 121 -15.01 6.55 -7.49
C ASN A 121 -16.30 5.77 -7.81
N GLU A 122 -16.41 5.15 -8.99
CA GLU A 122 -17.56 4.30 -9.32
C GLU A 122 -17.43 2.92 -8.65
N ARG A 123 -16.20 2.44 -8.51
CA ARG A 123 -15.90 1.07 -8.02
C ARG A 123 -15.38 1.04 -6.60
N MET A 124 -14.99 2.20 -6.06
CA MET A 124 -14.32 2.34 -4.78
C MET A 124 -14.91 3.50 -3.98
N GLU A 125 -15.03 3.31 -2.68
CA GLU A 125 -15.47 4.32 -1.73
C GLU A 125 -14.32 4.60 -0.76
N VAL A 126 -13.93 5.88 -0.62
CA VAL A 126 -12.97 6.31 0.39
C VAL A 126 -13.71 6.53 1.69
N LEU A 127 -13.50 5.64 2.65
CA LEU A 127 -14.15 5.70 3.97
C LEU A 127 -13.45 6.69 4.90
N GLU A 128 -12.12 6.71 4.86
CA GLU A 128 -11.30 7.50 5.78
C GLU A 128 -9.96 7.82 5.11
N ILE A 129 -9.37 8.98 5.43
CA ILE A 129 -8.00 9.32 5.07
C ILE A 129 -7.26 9.73 6.33
N ILE A 130 -6.12 9.10 6.59
CA ILE A 130 -5.22 9.49 7.67
C ILE A 130 -3.88 9.91 7.11
N THR A 131 -3.20 10.79 7.84
CA THR A 131 -1.93 11.38 7.43
C THR A 131 -0.88 11.05 8.49
N ASN A 132 0.26 10.50 8.07
CA ASN A 132 1.32 10.00 8.96
C ASN A 132 2.70 10.49 8.49
N ASP A 133 3.60 10.83 9.40
CA ASP A 133 4.97 11.24 9.04
C ASP A 133 5.83 10.05 8.56
N LYS A 134 5.46 8.83 8.96
CA LYS A 134 6.13 7.57 8.60
C LYS A 134 5.36 6.76 7.57
N PHE A 135 6.10 6.05 6.72
CA PHE A 135 5.54 5.09 5.76
C PHE A 135 5.24 3.76 6.46
N VAL A 136 4.18 3.75 7.27
CA VAL A 136 3.68 2.55 7.94
C VAL A 136 2.18 2.48 7.67
N TYR A 137 1.75 1.40 7.03
CA TYR A 137 0.33 1.16 6.81
C TYR A 137 -0.38 1.08 8.17
N PRO A 138 -1.54 1.76 8.32
CA PRO A 138 -2.33 1.66 9.53
C PRO A 138 -2.75 0.20 9.74
N TYR A 139 -2.66 -0.25 10.98
CA TYR A 139 -3.13 -1.56 11.41
C TYR A 139 -4.07 -1.35 12.58
N TYR A 140 -5.12 -2.16 12.64
CA TYR A 140 -6.00 -2.18 13.81
C TYR A 140 -5.41 -3.13 14.86
N SER A 141 -5.41 -2.77 16.12
CA SER A 141 -4.99 -3.65 17.22
C SER A 141 -6.20 -4.08 18.05
N GLU A 142 -6.06 -5.11 18.89
CA GLU A 142 -7.18 -5.50 19.79
C GLU A 142 -7.65 -4.34 20.67
N LYS A 143 -6.78 -3.36 20.97
CA LYS A 143 -7.12 -2.16 21.74
C LYS A 143 -8.08 -1.22 21.00
N ASP A 144 -8.16 -1.35 19.67
CA ASP A 144 -9.06 -0.55 18.84
C ASP A 144 -10.47 -1.14 18.77
N ILE A 145 -10.68 -2.35 19.30
CA ILE A 145 -12.00 -2.99 19.41
C ILE A 145 -12.74 -2.39 20.60
N LYS A 146 -13.86 -1.72 20.31
CA LYS A 146 -14.84 -1.25 21.29
C LYS A 146 -16.12 -2.04 21.11
N ILE A 147 -16.60 -2.64 22.19
CA ILE A 147 -17.85 -3.41 22.20
C ILE A 147 -18.82 -2.67 23.09
N ASN A 148 -19.95 -2.26 22.50
CA ASN A 148 -20.97 -1.49 23.19
C ASN A 148 -22.30 -2.23 23.14
N ARG A 149 -23.13 -2.02 24.16
CA ARG A 149 -24.52 -2.46 24.22
C ARG A 149 -25.38 -1.26 24.55
N TRP A 150 -26.51 -1.11 23.87
CA TRP A 150 -27.49 -0.07 24.22
C TRP A 150 -28.06 -0.35 25.61
N GLU A 151 -28.46 0.71 26.32
CA GLU A 151 -29.13 0.57 27.60
C GLU A 151 -30.40 -0.29 27.42
N ASN A 152 -30.53 -1.35 28.21
CA ASN A 152 -31.59 -2.36 28.10
C ASN A 152 -31.63 -3.16 26.77
N GLY A 153 -30.63 -3.02 25.91
CA GLY A 153 -30.52 -3.77 24.66
C GLY A 153 -30.07 -5.21 24.88
N THR A 154 -30.54 -6.12 24.02
CA THR A 154 -30.15 -7.55 24.04
C THR A 154 -28.97 -7.88 23.12
N HIS A 155 -28.52 -6.92 22.30
CA HIS A 155 -27.49 -7.13 21.30
C HIS A 155 -26.24 -6.28 21.57
N TRP A 156 -25.08 -6.86 21.29
CA TRP A 156 -23.77 -6.23 21.30
C TRP A 156 -23.39 -5.75 19.91
N TYR A 157 -22.74 -4.60 19.86
CA TYR A 157 -22.26 -3.92 18.65
C TYR A 157 -20.73 -3.77 18.73
N VAL A 158 -20.06 -3.98 17.61
CA VAL A 158 -18.61 -3.93 17.51
C VAL A 158 -18.19 -2.70 16.71
N ARG A 159 -17.29 -1.91 17.27
CA ARG A 159 -16.63 -0.79 16.59
C ARG A 159 -15.12 -1.02 16.63
N ILE A 160 -14.44 -0.80 15.51
CA ILE A 160 -12.99 -0.98 15.36
C ILE A 160 -12.42 0.36 14.89
N GLY A 161 -11.76 1.10 15.77
CA GLY A 161 -11.37 2.49 15.51
C GLY A 161 -12.61 3.36 15.18
N ASN A 162 -12.69 3.84 13.94
CA ASN A 162 -13.83 4.63 13.44
C ASN A 162 -14.84 3.81 12.62
N TYR A 163 -14.67 2.50 12.54
CA TYR A 163 -15.52 1.63 11.76
C TYR A 163 -16.53 0.87 12.63
N ASP A 164 -17.83 1.08 12.41
CA ASP A 164 -18.89 0.30 13.03
C ASP A 164 -19.21 -0.95 12.16
N MET A 165 -19.18 -2.13 12.78
CA MET A 165 -19.57 -3.37 12.10
C MET A 165 -21.09 -3.41 11.91
N PRO A 166 -21.58 -3.81 10.73
CA PRO A 166 -23.01 -3.90 10.47
C PRO A 166 -23.69 -5.05 11.22
N GLU A 167 -22.94 -6.10 11.59
CA GLU A 167 -23.46 -7.25 12.34
C GLU A 167 -23.68 -6.92 13.82
N LYS A 168 -24.72 -7.53 14.40
CA LYS A 168 -25.06 -7.47 15.83
C LYS A 168 -24.99 -8.87 16.43
N PHE A 169 -24.59 -8.96 17.70
CA PHE A 169 -24.31 -10.24 18.36
C PHE A 169 -25.12 -10.39 19.65
N ILE A 170 -25.54 -11.60 20.00
CA ILE A 170 -26.26 -11.86 21.26
C ILE A 170 -25.26 -11.99 22.41
N GLU A 171 -24.14 -12.67 22.16
CA GLU A 171 -23.09 -12.89 23.14
C GLU A 171 -21.94 -11.90 22.99
N TYR A 172 -21.37 -11.46 24.12
CA TYR A 172 -20.25 -10.52 24.13
C TYR A 172 -18.98 -11.14 23.51
N ASP A 173 -18.74 -12.43 23.77
CA ASP A 173 -17.56 -13.12 23.27
C ASP A 173 -17.61 -13.31 21.75
N ASP A 174 -18.79 -13.53 21.18
CA ASP A 174 -18.99 -13.55 19.72
C ASP A 174 -18.68 -12.19 19.08
N ALA A 175 -19.14 -11.09 19.68
CA ALA A 175 -18.80 -9.73 19.25
C ALA A 175 -17.29 -9.49 19.29
N LYS A 176 -16.63 -9.93 20.37
CA LYS A 176 -15.18 -9.79 20.52
C LYS A 176 -14.40 -10.60 19.49
N GLU A 177 -14.82 -11.83 19.25
CA GLU A 177 -14.21 -12.72 18.27
C GLU A 177 -14.42 -12.21 16.83
N ALA A 178 -15.59 -11.65 16.52
CA ALA A 178 -15.83 -10.98 15.25
C ALA A 178 -14.87 -9.80 15.03
N GLY A 179 -14.65 -8.98 16.08
CA GLY A 179 -13.66 -7.91 16.04
C GLY A 179 -12.24 -8.41 15.77
N ARG A 180 -11.82 -9.47 16.45
CA ARG A 180 -10.51 -10.11 16.22
C ARG A 180 -10.37 -10.67 14.81
N LYS A 181 -11.38 -11.37 14.31
CA LYS A 181 -11.41 -11.89 12.93
C LYS A 181 -11.31 -10.77 11.90
N TYR A 182 -11.97 -9.64 12.14
CA TYR A 182 -11.83 -8.46 11.29
C TYR A 182 -10.38 -7.96 11.29
N ILE A 183 -9.78 -7.80 12.47
CA ILE A 183 -8.37 -7.37 12.60
C ILE A 183 -7.46 -8.33 11.85
N LEU A 184 -7.58 -9.64 12.10
CA LEU A 184 -6.80 -10.65 11.40
C LEU A 184 -6.98 -10.51 9.89
N ARG A 185 -8.20 -10.53 9.37
CA ARG A 185 -8.44 -10.41 7.91
C ARG A 185 -7.83 -9.15 7.28
N ASN A 186 -7.88 -8.02 7.99
CA ASN A 186 -7.48 -6.73 7.44
C ASN A 186 -5.99 -6.39 7.72
N ASN A 187 -5.37 -7.01 8.73
CA ASN A 187 -3.94 -6.86 9.04
C ASN A 187 -3.07 -7.97 8.44
N TYR A 188 -3.62 -9.17 8.17
CA TYR A 188 -2.85 -10.36 7.77
C TYR A 188 -2.07 -10.18 6.46
N LYS A 189 -2.38 -9.17 5.64
CA LYS A 189 -1.60 -8.82 4.44
C LYS A 189 -0.25 -8.15 4.76
N LEU A 190 0.11 -7.90 6.02
CA LEU A 190 1.36 -7.26 6.44
C LEU A 190 2.39 -8.22 7.08
N GLU A 191 1.96 -9.33 7.69
CA GLU A 191 2.87 -10.20 8.47
C GLU A 191 3.73 -11.17 7.62
N ARG A 192 3.44 -11.34 6.32
CA ARG A 192 4.23 -12.22 5.43
C ARG A 192 5.64 -11.71 5.08
N LYS A 193 6.16 -10.66 5.74
CA LYS A 193 7.52 -10.11 5.52
C LYS A 193 8.41 -10.14 6.78
N LYS A 194 8.38 -11.25 7.51
CA LYS A 194 9.50 -11.66 8.38
C LYS A 194 9.88 -13.10 8.05
N VAL A 195 10.56 -13.28 6.92
CA VAL A 195 11.49 -14.39 6.67
C VAL A 195 12.72 -13.78 6.03
#